data_AF-A0A673J8B3-F1
#
_entry.id   AF-A0A673J8B3-F1
#
_cell.length_a   1.000
_cell.length_b   1.000
_cell.length_c   1.000
_cell.angle_alpha   90.00
_cell.angle_beta   90.00
_cell.angle_gamma   90.00
#
_symmetry.space_group_name_H-M   'P 1'
#
loop_
_entity.id
_entity.type
_entity.pdbx_description
1 polymer ?
#
loop_
_entity_poly.entity_id
_entity_poly.type
_entity_poly.pdbx_seq_one_letter_code
_entity_poly.pdbx_strand_id
1 'polypeptide(L)'
;MVFVFVFILSVNPTFSTTTVSTEIFYPFGSAAGDKSNPVDDDGSSSVIHLLSPFLFFGRTYQQIYVNNNGHLTFNKPSSLYTPYSFPANRSQDIIAGLWTNLNNRMGGVISYQQYTNGSVLTRASQDINTHFPNLTFNASWVFVATWGKVETSFQVVLISDVNFSFILINYGDIAVTEHQVQAGYDTVNSTDYFVIPGSNNGSFISNLRNSSNVNDTGRWAFRVDSGQHNISKGKRFLDIQWCEKVLAPFLISYFFACLSHFNVSDHQTNLNISKDNTSEHNMQFLNEGFYY
;
A
#
# COMPACT_ATOMS: atom_id res chain seq x y z
N MET A 1 -43.10 29.04 -52.94
CA MET A 1 -41.85 28.46 -52.40
C MET A 1 -42.05 28.25 -50.91
N VAL A 2 -42.02 27.00 -50.44
CA VAL A 2 -42.08 26.65 -49.02
C VAL A 2 -40.66 26.28 -48.61
N PHE A 3 -40.10 26.96 -47.61
CA PHE A 3 -38.79 26.64 -47.06
C PHE A 3 -38.94 25.54 -46.01
N VAL A 4 -38.32 24.38 -46.25
CA VAL A 4 -38.20 23.30 -45.27
C VAL A 4 -36.92 23.53 -44.48
N PHE A 5 -37.03 23.78 -43.18
CA PHE A 5 -35.87 23.81 -42.28
C PHE A 5 -35.54 22.39 -41.84
N VAL A 6 -34.39 21.87 -42.28
CA VAL A 6 -33.82 20.62 -41.78
C VAL A 6 -33.00 20.95 -40.54
N PHE A 7 -33.47 20.53 -39.36
CA PHE A 7 -32.67 20.55 -38.14
C PHE A 7 -31.74 19.33 -38.14
N ILE A 8 -30.44 19.55 -38.33
CA ILE A 8 -29.41 18.53 -38.11
C ILE A 8 -29.11 18.53 -36.61
N LEU A 9 -29.54 17.49 -35.90
CA LEU A 9 -29.12 17.24 -34.52
C LEU A 9 -27.65 16.76 -34.55
N SER A 10 -26.72 17.61 -34.12
CA SER A 10 -25.33 17.20 -33.90
C SER A 10 -25.26 16.31 -32.67
N VAL A 11 -25.04 15.01 -32.86
CA VAL A 11 -24.68 14.09 -31.78
C VAL A 11 -23.20 14.32 -31.49
N ASN A 12 -22.89 15.02 -30.40
CA ASN A 12 -21.51 15.10 -29.91
C ASN A 12 -21.14 13.73 -29.31
N PRO A 13 -20.10 13.05 -29.79
CA PRO A 13 -19.61 11.86 -29.12
C PRO A 13 -19.07 12.27 -27.75
N THR A 14 -19.71 11.78 -26.69
CA THR A 14 -19.16 11.87 -25.34
C THR A 14 -17.93 10.96 -25.28
N PHE A 15 -16.75 11.56 -25.41
CA PHE A 15 -15.51 10.89 -25.05
C PHE A 15 -15.52 10.68 -23.54
N SER A 16 -15.81 9.44 -23.11
CA SER A 16 -15.61 9.03 -21.73
C SER A 16 -14.10 8.99 -21.49
N THR A 17 -13.58 10.03 -20.86
CA THR A 17 -12.22 10.04 -20.34
C THR A 17 -12.22 9.15 -19.09
N THR A 18 -11.75 7.92 -19.23
CA THR A 18 -11.48 7.03 -18.09
C THR A 18 -10.39 7.66 -17.23
N THR A 19 -10.80 8.44 -16.23
CA THR A 19 -9.97 8.99 -15.16
C THR A 19 -9.73 7.91 -14.11
N VAL A 20 -8.94 6.90 -14.47
CA VAL A 20 -8.48 5.88 -13.52
C VAL A 20 -7.29 6.45 -12.74
N SER A 21 -7.53 7.31 -11.74
CA SER A 21 -6.57 7.53 -10.63
C SER A 21 -7.13 8.16 -9.34
N THR A 22 -8.44 8.45 -9.21
CA THR A 22 -9.03 9.02 -7.97
C THR A 22 -9.89 8.06 -7.15
N GLU A 23 -10.21 6.86 -7.66
CA GLU A 23 -11.20 5.97 -7.01
C GLU A 23 -10.66 5.26 -5.75
N ILE A 24 -9.35 4.98 -5.71
CA ILE A 24 -8.72 4.24 -4.62
C ILE A 24 -8.52 5.07 -3.33
N PHE A 25 -8.43 6.39 -3.43
CA PHE A 25 -8.20 7.25 -2.27
C PHE A 25 -9.49 7.46 -1.47
N TYR A 26 -9.33 7.48 -0.16
CA TYR A 26 -10.31 8.06 0.75
C TYR A 26 -10.41 9.57 0.52
N PRO A 27 -11.56 10.20 0.80
CA PRO A 27 -11.71 11.65 0.69
C PRO A 27 -10.56 12.39 1.39
N PHE A 28 -10.03 13.42 0.74
CA PHE A 28 -8.92 14.21 1.26
C PHE A 28 -8.98 15.65 0.74
N GLY A 29 -8.17 16.51 1.34
CA GLY A 29 -8.08 17.94 1.03
C GLY A 29 -9.16 18.77 1.73
N SER A 30 -9.20 20.07 1.40
CA SER A 30 -10.06 21.04 2.09
C SER A 30 -11.55 20.70 2.04
N ALA A 31 -12.03 20.11 0.93
CA ALA A 31 -13.41 19.68 0.78
C ALA A 31 -13.78 18.51 1.72
N ALA A 32 -12.81 17.68 2.12
CA ALA A 32 -12.97 16.62 3.11
C ALA A 32 -12.76 17.11 4.56
N GLY A 33 -12.41 18.39 4.73
CA GLY A 33 -12.15 19.02 6.02
C GLY A 33 -10.75 18.79 6.57
N ASP A 34 -9.80 18.30 5.76
CA ASP A 34 -8.45 17.97 6.21
C ASP A 34 -7.70 19.18 6.77
N LYS A 35 -6.81 18.91 7.72
CA LYS A 35 -5.73 19.83 8.09
C LYS A 35 -4.55 19.61 7.14
N SER A 36 -3.86 20.69 6.78
CA SER A 36 -2.63 20.60 5.99
C SER A 36 -1.41 20.67 6.87
N ASN A 37 -0.37 19.91 6.51
CA ASN A 37 0.98 20.10 7.05
C ASN A 37 1.55 21.46 6.64
N PRO A 38 2.57 21.96 7.37
CA PRO A 38 3.36 23.10 6.93
C PRO A 38 3.96 22.87 5.54
N VAL A 39 4.02 23.96 4.76
CA VAL A 39 4.78 24.00 3.51
C VAL A 39 6.25 24.20 3.87
N ASP A 40 7.00 23.11 3.91
CA ASP A 40 8.37 23.02 4.41
C ASP A 40 9.05 21.78 3.79
N ASP A 41 10.36 21.82 3.60
CA ASP A 41 11.13 20.74 2.93
C ASP A 41 11.10 19.46 3.77
N ASP A 42 11.79 19.50 4.91
CA ASP A 42 11.97 18.38 5.84
C ASP A 42 11.04 18.51 7.04
N GLY A 43 9.87 19.08 6.77
CA GLY A 43 8.88 19.40 7.78
C GLY A 43 8.13 18.19 8.32
N SER A 44 7.36 18.44 9.37
CA SER A 44 6.41 17.49 9.95
C SER A 44 5.22 18.25 10.49
N SER A 45 4.09 17.55 10.66
CA SER A 45 2.98 18.06 11.45
C SER A 45 3.43 18.38 12.88
N SER A 46 2.69 19.25 13.57
CA SER A 46 2.66 19.24 15.03
C SER A 46 2.10 17.91 15.55
N VAL A 47 2.16 17.67 16.85
CA VAL A 47 1.59 16.45 17.44
C VAL A 47 0.09 16.35 17.11
N ILE A 48 -0.33 15.23 16.54
CA ILE A 48 -1.74 14.94 16.26
C ILE A 48 -2.21 13.96 17.32
N HIS A 49 -3.05 14.42 18.25
CA HIS A 49 -3.70 13.53 19.21
C HIS A 49 -4.77 12.69 18.51
N LEU A 50 -4.70 11.38 18.72
CA LEU A 50 -5.66 10.44 18.11
C LEU A 50 -6.96 10.46 18.89
N LEU A 51 -8.09 10.49 18.18
CA LEU A 51 -9.44 10.43 18.78
C LEU A 51 -9.76 9.03 19.33
N SER A 52 -9.05 8.02 18.87
CA SER A 52 -9.08 6.65 19.40
C SER A 52 -7.64 6.11 19.44
N PRO A 53 -7.25 5.34 20.47
CA PRO A 53 -5.93 4.73 20.49
C PRO A 53 -5.74 3.77 19.31
N PHE A 54 -4.54 3.79 18.71
CA PHE A 54 -4.17 2.90 17.61
C PHE A 54 -3.21 1.83 18.11
N LEU A 55 -3.54 0.55 17.87
CA LEU A 55 -2.71 -0.58 18.28
C LEU A 55 -1.79 -0.98 17.13
N PHE A 56 -0.47 -0.82 17.32
CA PHE A 56 0.55 -1.12 16.34
C PHE A 56 1.54 -2.13 16.93
N PHE A 57 1.43 -3.39 16.50
CA PHE A 57 2.23 -4.54 16.94
C PHE A 57 2.37 -4.64 18.46
N GLY A 58 1.25 -4.58 19.17
CA GLY A 58 1.20 -4.67 20.64
C GLY A 58 1.54 -3.37 21.39
N ARG A 59 1.91 -2.29 20.68
CA ARG A 59 2.09 -0.95 21.26
C ARG A 59 0.89 -0.07 20.94
N THR A 60 0.29 0.52 21.96
CA THR A 60 -0.84 1.44 21.79
C THR A 60 -0.35 2.88 21.73
N TYR A 61 -0.72 3.58 20.66
CA TYR A 61 -0.41 4.98 20.44
C TYR A 61 -1.64 5.86 20.60
N GLN A 62 -1.44 7.04 21.18
CA GLN A 62 -2.47 8.09 21.36
C GLN A 62 -2.15 9.36 20.57
N GLN A 63 -1.05 9.33 19.81
CA GLN A 63 -0.58 10.45 19.03
C GLN A 63 0.14 9.94 17.78
N ILE A 64 0.22 10.79 16.76
CA ILE A 64 0.93 10.52 15.52
C ILE A 64 1.51 11.83 14.95
N TYR A 65 2.49 11.70 14.08
CA TYR A 65 3.07 12.77 13.28
C TYR A 65 3.06 12.38 11.81
N VAL A 66 2.62 13.29 10.95
CA VAL A 66 2.68 13.15 9.50
C VAL A 66 3.91 13.91 9.02
N ASN A 67 4.90 13.20 8.47
CA ASN A 67 6.12 13.81 7.98
C ASN A 67 6.01 14.19 6.50
N ASN A 68 6.66 15.29 6.09
CA ASN A 68 6.56 15.77 4.71
C ASN A 68 7.18 14.80 3.69
N ASN A 69 8.20 14.05 4.09
CA ASN A 69 8.92 13.05 3.31
C ASN A 69 8.20 11.69 3.23
N GLY A 70 6.91 11.57 3.54
CA GLY A 70 6.11 10.40 3.15
C GLY A 70 5.98 9.27 4.17
N HIS A 71 6.24 9.55 5.44
CA HIS A 71 6.12 8.58 6.52
C HIS A 71 5.38 9.12 7.74
N LEU A 72 4.91 8.20 8.59
CA LEU A 72 4.29 8.46 9.88
C LEU A 72 5.20 7.97 11.00
N THR A 73 5.26 8.73 12.09
CA THR A 73 5.90 8.33 13.35
C THR A 73 4.97 8.61 14.50
N PHE A 74 5.21 7.96 15.65
CA PHE A 74 4.30 8.09 16.80
C PHE A 74 4.89 8.88 17.96
N ASN A 75 6.21 8.83 18.19
CA ASN A 75 6.79 9.39 19.42
C ASN A 75 7.23 10.85 19.29
N LYS A 76 7.75 11.24 18.13
CA LYS A 76 8.31 12.56 17.88
C LYS A 76 8.24 12.89 16.38
N PRO A 77 8.20 14.17 15.99
CA PRO A 77 8.37 14.54 14.60
C PRO A 77 9.76 14.11 14.09
N SER A 78 9.85 13.92 12.79
CA SER A 78 11.10 13.61 12.07
C SER A 78 11.40 14.73 11.09
N SER A 79 12.68 14.93 10.79
CA SER A 79 13.17 15.78 9.69
C SER A 79 14.08 14.99 8.74
N LEU A 80 13.96 13.65 8.76
CA LEU A 80 14.76 12.78 7.91
C LEU A 80 14.14 12.68 6.51
N TYR A 81 14.90 13.07 5.50
CA TYR A 81 14.52 12.93 4.08
C TYR A 81 15.10 11.69 3.41
N THR A 82 16.23 11.19 3.91
CA THR A 82 16.85 9.97 3.40
C THR A 82 16.34 8.75 4.18
N PRO A 83 15.68 7.79 3.51
CA PRO A 83 15.23 6.57 4.14
C PRO A 83 16.37 5.67 4.60
N TYR A 84 16.14 4.94 5.68
CA TYR A 84 16.90 3.74 5.98
C TYR A 84 16.15 2.50 5.47
N SER A 85 16.88 1.45 5.10
CA SER A 85 16.27 0.19 4.67
C SER A 85 15.62 -0.54 5.85
N PHE A 86 14.45 -1.13 5.64
CA PHE A 86 13.84 -2.04 6.62
C PHE A 86 14.34 -3.48 6.37
N PRO A 87 14.60 -4.29 7.41
CA PRO A 87 14.52 -3.94 8.83
C PRO A 87 15.69 -3.04 9.26
N ALA A 88 15.40 -1.98 9.98
CA ALA A 88 16.36 -0.95 10.39
C ALA A 88 16.95 -1.19 11.78
N ASN A 89 16.30 -2.03 12.60
CA ASN A 89 16.65 -2.32 13.99
C ASN A 89 16.81 -1.04 14.83
N ARG A 90 15.89 -0.09 14.66
CA ARG A 90 15.93 1.24 15.33
C ARG A 90 14.97 1.32 16.51
N SER A 91 15.09 2.36 17.32
CA SER A 91 14.24 2.62 18.48
C SER A 91 12.96 3.41 18.16
N GLN A 92 12.42 3.29 16.95
CA GLN A 92 11.25 4.05 16.52
C GLN A 92 10.35 3.20 15.63
N ASP A 93 9.05 3.16 15.96
CA ASP A 93 8.02 2.63 15.07
C ASP A 93 7.75 3.62 13.93
N ILE A 94 7.71 3.13 12.70
CA ILE A 94 7.52 3.93 11.48
C ILE A 94 6.57 3.23 10.52
N ILE A 95 5.70 4.01 9.88
CA ILE A 95 4.90 3.57 8.72
C ILE A 95 5.31 4.45 7.55
N ALA A 96 5.96 3.87 6.54
CA ALA A 96 6.39 4.57 5.34
C ALA A 96 5.38 4.33 4.22
N GLY A 97 4.56 5.33 3.91
CA GLY A 97 3.66 5.26 2.75
C GLY A 97 4.46 5.27 1.45
N LEU A 98 5.37 6.23 1.34
CA LEU A 98 6.43 6.28 0.34
C LEU A 98 7.50 7.24 0.87
N TRP A 99 8.41 6.73 1.70
CA TRP A 99 9.46 7.57 2.28
C TRP A 99 10.52 7.86 1.23
N THR A 100 10.65 9.13 0.85
CA THR A 100 11.69 9.66 -0.03
C THR A 100 11.83 11.16 0.23
N ASN A 101 12.80 11.81 -0.39
CA ASN A 101 12.99 13.26 -0.31
C ASN A 101 11.89 13.98 -1.13
N LEU A 102 10.77 14.33 -0.49
CA LEU A 102 9.63 15.02 -1.08
C LEU A 102 9.61 16.49 -0.63
N ASN A 103 9.41 17.41 -1.57
CA ASN A 103 9.41 18.84 -1.25
C ASN A 103 8.07 19.50 -1.60
N ASN A 104 7.19 19.66 -0.60
CA ASN A 104 5.88 20.28 -0.81
C ASN A 104 5.93 21.80 -1.05
N ARG A 105 7.10 22.45 -0.97
CA ARG A 105 7.29 23.85 -1.40
C ARG A 105 7.25 23.98 -2.93
N MET A 106 7.52 22.88 -3.65
CA MET A 106 7.49 22.83 -5.12
C MET A 106 6.07 22.58 -5.67
N GLY A 107 5.15 22.13 -4.82
CA GLY A 107 3.76 21.88 -5.19
C GLY A 107 3.13 20.74 -4.40
N GLY A 108 1.82 20.57 -4.60
CA GLY A 108 1.04 19.57 -3.89
C GLY A 108 0.65 19.99 -2.47
N VAL A 109 -0.09 19.13 -1.80
CA VAL A 109 -0.53 19.33 -0.42
C VAL A 109 -0.39 18.02 0.33
N ILE A 110 0.12 18.12 1.56
CA ILE A 110 0.14 17.02 2.52
C ILE A 110 -0.95 17.31 3.53
N SER A 111 -1.96 16.45 3.61
CA SER A 111 -3.15 16.69 4.41
C SER A 111 -3.56 15.46 5.19
N TYR A 112 -4.25 15.67 6.31
CA TYR A 112 -4.72 14.59 7.15
C TYR A 112 -6.04 14.91 7.86
N GLN A 113 -6.80 13.85 8.15
CA GLN A 113 -8.07 13.93 8.88
C GLN A 113 -8.33 12.65 9.68
N GLN A 114 -9.12 12.80 10.75
CA GLN A 114 -9.67 11.70 11.53
C GLN A 114 -11.20 11.64 11.41
N TYR A 115 -11.73 10.43 11.40
CA TYR A 115 -13.15 10.15 11.31
C TYR A 115 -13.55 9.20 12.43
N THR A 116 -14.68 9.48 13.09
CA THR A 116 -15.35 8.61 14.07
C THR A 116 -16.82 8.36 13.72
N ASN A 117 -17.27 8.87 12.58
CA ASN A 117 -18.60 8.68 12.03
C ASN A 117 -18.60 8.94 10.51
N GLY A 118 -19.74 8.68 9.86
CA GLY A 118 -19.96 9.00 8.44
C GLY A 118 -19.50 7.91 7.47
N SER A 119 -19.59 8.21 6.18
CA SER A 119 -19.37 7.26 5.08
C SER A 119 -17.94 6.73 5.01
N VAL A 120 -16.95 7.45 5.55
CA VAL A 120 -15.56 7.00 5.62
C VAL A 120 -15.42 5.73 6.47
N LEU A 121 -16.11 5.65 7.61
CA LEU A 121 -16.11 4.44 8.44
C LEU A 121 -16.81 3.28 7.71
N THR A 122 -17.94 3.55 7.04
CA THR A 122 -18.64 2.53 6.25
C THR A 122 -17.74 1.94 5.17
N ARG A 123 -17.03 2.78 4.42
CA ARG A 123 -16.06 2.34 3.39
C ARG A 123 -14.92 1.53 4.02
N ALA A 124 -14.35 2.02 5.13
CA ALA A 124 -13.28 1.32 5.85
C ALA A 124 -13.72 -0.07 6.33
N SER A 125 -14.92 -0.18 6.90
CA SER A 125 -15.49 -1.47 7.27
C SER A 125 -15.62 -2.39 6.05
N GLN A 126 -16.12 -1.89 4.92
CA GLN A 126 -16.28 -2.68 3.70
C GLN A 126 -14.94 -3.16 3.14
N ASP A 127 -13.95 -2.26 3.04
CA ASP A 127 -12.61 -2.58 2.54
C ASP A 127 -11.96 -3.68 3.41
N ILE A 128 -11.99 -3.52 4.74
CA ILE A 128 -11.40 -4.52 5.65
C ILE A 128 -12.13 -5.86 5.58
N ASN A 129 -13.47 -5.90 5.63
CA ASN A 129 -14.20 -7.16 5.54
C ASN A 129 -14.01 -7.85 4.17
N THR A 130 -13.79 -7.08 3.10
CA THR A 130 -13.48 -7.63 1.77
C THR A 130 -12.11 -8.28 1.74
N HIS A 131 -11.10 -7.64 2.33
CA HIS A 131 -9.72 -8.12 2.29
C HIS A 131 -9.40 -9.17 3.36
N PHE A 132 -10.13 -9.17 4.48
CA PHE A 132 -9.94 -10.06 5.62
C PHE A 132 -11.26 -10.79 5.96
N PRO A 133 -11.75 -11.69 5.08
CA PRO A 133 -13.10 -12.28 5.19
C PRO A 133 -13.31 -13.22 6.38
N ASN A 134 -12.24 -13.58 7.09
CA ASN A 134 -12.31 -14.40 8.31
C ASN A 134 -12.55 -13.58 9.58
N LEU A 135 -12.78 -12.28 9.44
CA LEU A 135 -13.08 -11.34 10.53
C LEU A 135 -14.44 -10.71 10.29
N THR A 136 -15.14 -10.40 11.38
CA THR A 136 -16.28 -9.47 11.36
C THR A 136 -15.78 -8.16 11.92
N PHE A 137 -15.54 -7.18 11.06
CA PHE A 137 -14.94 -5.91 11.43
C PHE A 137 -15.93 -4.75 11.22
N ASN A 138 -15.93 -3.79 12.15
CA ASN A 138 -16.65 -2.55 11.98
C ASN A 138 -15.82 -1.37 12.50
N ALA A 139 -15.29 -0.55 11.59
CA ALA A 139 -14.46 0.60 11.91
C ALA A 139 -15.19 1.54 12.89
N SER A 140 -14.52 1.87 13.98
CA SER A 140 -14.94 2.91 14.93
C SER A 140 -14.12 4.20 14.75
N TRP A 141 -12.96 4.09 14.10
CA TRP A 141 -12.03 5.18 13.90
C TRP A 141 -11.21 4.97 12.63
N VAL A 142 -11.03 6.04 11.87
CA VAL A 142 -10.18 6.08 10.67
C VAL A 142 -9.31 7.34 10.71
N PHE A 143 -8.02 7.21 10.46
CA PHE A 143 -7.12 8.32 10.17
C PHE A 143 -6.64 8.22 8.73
N VAL A 144 -6.74 9.32 7.99
CA VAL A 144 -6.29 9.42 6.60
C VAL A 144 -5.17 10.45 6.55
N ALA A 145 -4.01 10.10 6.01
CA ALA A 145 -2.97 11.04 5.62
C ALA A 145 -2.65 10.88 4.13
N THR A 146 -2.70 11.98 3.39
CA THR A 146 -2.52 12.01 1.94
C THR A 146 -1.38 12.95 1.57
N TRP A 147 -0.44 12.46 0.77
CA TRP A 147 0.52 13.29 0.05
C TRP A 147 -0.02 13.44 -1.36
N GLY A 148 -0.70 14.54 -1.64
CA GLY A 148 -1.41 14.77 -2.89
C GLY A 148 -0.61 15.67 -3.82
N LYS A 149 -0.13 15.12 -4.94
CA LYS A 149 0.64 15.83 -5.98
C LYS A 149 1.91 16.52 -5.48
N VAL A 150 2.53 15.99 -4.43
CA VAL A 150 3.88 16.40 -4.00
C VAL A 150 4.87 15.59 -4.84
N GLU A 151 4.94 15.93 -6.14
CA GLU A 151 5.55 15.12 -7.22
C GLU A 151 4.82 13.79 -7.50
N THR A 152 4.33 13.15 -6.46
CA THR A 152 3.61 11.88 -6.43
C THR A 152 2.33 12.01 -5.59
N SER A 153 1.39 11.08 -5.76
CA SER A 153 0.17 10.97 -4.97
C SER A 153 0.05 9.60 -4.31
N PHE A 154 0.00 9.56 -2.99
CA PHE A 154 -0.28 8.35 -2.20
C PHE A 154 -0.96 8.70 -0.87
N GLN A 155 -1.53 7.68 -0.22
CA GLN A 155 -2.29 7.84 1.01
C GLN A 155 -2.00 6.68 1.97
N VAL A 156 -1.86 7.00 3.26
CA VAL A 156 -1.82 6.04 4.35
C VAL A 156 -3.11 6.18 5.15
N VAL A 157 -3.82 5.07 5.36
CA VAL A 157 -5.08 5.00 6.11
C VAL A 157 -4.90 4.06 7.28
N LEU A 158 -5.09 4.56 8.50
CA LEU A 158 -5.14 3.75 9.72
C LEU A 158 -6.60 3.51 10.08
N ILE A 159 -6.98 2.26 10.30
CA ILE A 159 -8.37 1.86 10.53
C ILE A 159 -8.42 1.01 11.81
N SER A 160 -9.34 1.32 12.72
CA SER A 160 -9.45 0.60 14.00
C SER A 160 -10.90 0.48 14.49
N ASP A 161 -11.20 -0.64 15.14
CA ASP A 161 -12.41 -0.87 15.94
C ASP A 161 -12.10 -0.95 17.45
N VAL A 162 -10.94 -0.42 17.86
CA VAL A 162 -10.31 -0.54 19.19
C VAL A 162 -9.54 -1.84 19.38
N ASN A 163 -10.04 -2.98 18.88
CA ASN A 163 -9.40 -4.29 19.09
C ASN A 163 -8.49 -4.69 17.93
N PHE A 164 -8.97 -4.49 16.71
CA PHE A 164 -8.24 -4.71 15.48
C PHE A 164 -7.74 -3.40 14.92
N SER A 165 -6.56 -3.43 14.33
CA SER A 165 -5.93 -2.26 13.73
C SER A 165 -5.33 -2.65 12.39
N PHE A 166 -5.57 -1.82 11.39
CA PHE A 166 -5.15 -2.05 10.02
C PHE A 166 -4.46 -0.81 9.45
N ILE A 167 -3.55 -1.06 8.52
CA ILE A 167 -2.92 -0.04 7.68
C ILE A 167 -3.29 -0.33 6.25
N LEU A 168 -3.83 0.67 5.55
CA LEU A 168 -3.90 0.66 4.10
C LEU A 168 -2.92 1.68 3.54
N ILE A 169 -2.20 1.32 2.48
CA ILE A 169 -1.37 2.23 1.70
C ILE A 169 -1.92 2.19 0.28
N ASN A 170 -2.43 3.33 -0.20
CA ASN A 170 -3.00 3.50 -1.51
C ASN A 170 -2.07 4.34 -2.37
N TYR A 171 -1.72 3.84 -3.56
CA TYR A 171 -0.87 4.54 -4.52
C TYR A 171 -1.70 5.07 -5.69
N GLY A 172 -1.59 6.37 -5.95
CA GLY A 172 -2.15 7.02 -7.13
C GLY A 172 -1.05 7.19 -8.19
N ASP A 173 -0.94 8.39 -8.75
CA ASP A 173 0.13 8.70 -9.70
C ASP A 173 1.48 8.82 -8.98
N ILE A 174 2.40 7.89 -9.28
CA ILE A 174 3.74 7.85 -8.69
C ILE A 174 4.80 8.23 -9.72
N ALA A 175 5.52 9.33 -9.46
CA ALA A 175 6.68 9.74 -10.23
C ALA A 175 7.91 8.92 -9.82
N VAL A 176 8.76 8.60 -10.79
CA VAL A 176 10.08 8.02 -10.51
C VAL A 176 10.99 9.07 -9.89
N THR A 177 11.99 8.62 -9.14
CA THR A 177 12.97 9.51 -8.49
C THR A 177 14.36 8.87 -8.46
N GLU A 178 15.39 9.70 -8.41
CA GLU A 178 16.78 9.27 -8.17
C GLU A 178 17.10 9.17 -6.67
N HIS A 179 16.21 9.68 -5.80
CA HIS A 179 16.34 9.59 -4.36
C HIS A 179 16.16 8.14 -3.87
N GLN A 180 16.73 7.86 -2.70
CA GLN A 180 16.46 6.61 -2.00
C GLN A 180 15.00 6.57 -1.56
N VAL A 181 14.37 5.40 -1.69
CA VAL A 181 12.95 5.22 -1.39
C VAL A 181 12.74 4.02 -0.47
N GLN A 182 11.73 4.09 0.39
CA GLN A 182 11.30 2.97 1.22
C GLN A 182 9.78 3.05 1.42
N ALA A 183 9.06 1.93 1.23
CA ALA A 183 7.65 1.82 1.62
C ALA A 183 7.37 0.54 2.41
N GLY A 184 6.38 0.60 3.29
CA GLY A 184 6.01 -0.46 4.23
C GLY A 184 6.02 0.04 5.68
N TYR A 185 6.48 -0.79 6.61
CA TYR A 185 6.57 -0.42 8.03
C TYR A 185 7.72 -1.16 8.72
N ASP A 186 8.14 -0.62 9.86
CA ASP A 186 9.18 -1.21 10.71
C ASP A 186 8.94 -0.82 12.17
N THR A 187 9.01 -1.79 13.08
CA THR A 187 8.83 -1.55 14.51
C THR A 187 10.16 -1.30 15.23
N VAL A 188 10.06 -0.89 16.49
CA VAL A 188 11.19 -0.83 17.42
C VAL A 188 11.93 -2.17 17.44
N ASN A 189 13.23 -2.13 17.19
CA ASN A 189 14.11 -3.30 17.05
C ASN A 189 13.71 -4.26 15.92
N SER A 190 12.88 -3.80 14.98
CA SER A 190 12.38 -4.58 13.85
C SER A 190 11.78 -5.93 14.26
N THR A 191 11.05 -5.98 15.37
CA THR A 191 10.34 -7.20 15.80
C THR A 191 9.31 -7.64 14.76
N ASP A 192 8.74 -6.67 14.05
CA ASP A 192 7.77 -6.83 12.99
C ASP A 192 8.07 -5.76 11.92
N TYR A 193 8.22 -6.17 10.66
CA TYR A 193 8.50 -5.23 9.57
C TYR A 193 8.00 -5.78 8.24
N PHE A 194 7.79 -4.88 7.28
CA PHE A 194 7.45 -5.24 5.92
C PHE A 194 8.05 -4.23 4.95
N VAL A 195 8.65 -4.73 3.87
CA VAL A 195 9.08 -3.92 2.72
C VAL A 195 8.17 -4.21 1.55
N ILE A 196 7.52 -3.19 1.00
CA ILE A 196 6.73 -3.36 -0.21
C ILE A 196 7.67 -3.74 -1.37
N PRO A 197 7.47 -4.88 -2.05
CA PRO A 197 8.31 -5.29 -3.17
C PRO A 197 8.42 -4.20 -4.23
N GLY A 198 9.65 -3.90 -4.67
CA GLY A 198 9.93 -2.86 -5.66
C GLY A 198 9.89 -1.42 -5.12
N SER A 199 9.61 -1.20 -3.83
CA SER A 199 9.58 0.15 -3.24
C SER A 199 10.94 0.72 -2.84
N ASN A 200 12.01 -0.08 -2.91
CA ASN A 200 13.37 0.31 -2.50
C ASN A 200 14.23 0.85 -3.64
N ASN A 201 13.67 1.05 -4.82
CA ASN A 201 14.36 1.58 -5.99
C ASN A 201 13.48 2.62 -6.70
N GLY A 202 13.92 3.88 -6.68
CA GLY A 202 13.19 5.03 -7.23
C GLY A 202 12.89 4.94 -8.74
N SER A 203 13.57 4.09 -9.51
CA SER A 203 13.24 3.85 -10.93
C SER A 203 12.02 2.94 -11.11
N PHE A 204 11.64 2.15 -10.11
CA PHE A 204 10.55 1.17 -10.19
C PHE A 204 9.32 1.51 -9.35
N ILE A 205 9.37 2.57 -8.52
CA ILE A 205 8.25 2.94 -7.64
C ILE A 205 6.98 3.34 -8.39
N SER A 206 7.09 3.72 -9.68
CA SER A 206 5.92 3.95 -10.53
C SER A 206 5.04 2.71 -10.69
N ASN A 207 5.59 1.50 -10.49
CA ASN A 207 4.82 0.25 -10.50
C ASN A 207 3.95 0.06 -9.27
N LEU A 208 4.16 0.82 -8.18
CA LEU A 208 3.40 0.67 -6.95
C LEU A 208 1.91 0.91 -7.16
N ARG A 209 1.55 1.84 -8.06
CA ARG A 209 0.16 2.11 -8.50
C ARG A 209 -0.55 0.90 -9.09
N ASN A 210 0.20 -0.09 -9.58
CA ASN A 210 -0.32 -1.31 -10.20
C ASN A 210 -0.11 -2.56 -9.32
N SER A 211 0.47 -2.39 -8.13
CA SER A 211 0.81 -3.49 -7.23
C SER A 211 -0.22 -3.63 -6.10
N SER A 212 -0.36 -4.84 -5.54
CA SER A 212 -1.26 -5.09 -4.42
C SER A 212 -0.95 -6.42 -3.72
N ASN A 213 -1.24 -6.51 -2.42
CA ASN A 213 -1.33 -7.80 -1.70
C ASN A 213 -2.77 -8.28 -1.45
N VAL A 214 -3.77 -7.45 -1.80
CA VAL A 214 -5.20 -7.72 -1.55
C VAL A 214 -6.05 -7.80 -2.81
N ASN A 215 -5.41 -7.81 -3.98
CA ASN A 215 -6.06 -7.85 -5.29
C ASN A 215 -6.96 -6.62 -5.54
N ASP A 216 -6.58 -5.48 -4.98
CA ASP A 216 -7.12 -4.15 -5.30
C ASP A 216 -5.96 -3.29 -5.79
N THR A 217 -5.96 -2.97 -7.08
CA THR A 217 -4.82 -2.37 -7.79
C THR A 217 -4.36 -1.08 -7.13
N GLY A 218 -3.09 -1.02 -6.70
CA GLY A 218 -2.52 0.13 -6.02
C GLY A 218 -2.73 0.15 -4.51
N ARG A 219 -3.42 -0.85 -3.94
CA ARG A 219 -3.69 -0.95 -2.50
C ARG A 219 -2.86 -2.05 -1.85
N TRP A 220 -2.21 -1.67 -0.75
CA TRP A 220 -1.60 -2.60 0.19
C TRP A 220 -2.34 -2.54 1.52
N ALA A 221 -2.69 -3.68 2.09
CA ALA A 221 -3.39 -3.76 3.37
C ALA A 221 -2.67 -4.67 4.35
N PHE A 222 -2.56 -4.25 5.61
CA PHE A 222 -1.89 -4.99 6.67
C PHE A 222 -2.74 -4.97 7.93
N ARG A 223 -2.88 -6.13 8.57
CA ARG A 223 -3.38 -6.24 9.94
C ARG A 223 -2.20 -6.08 10.91
N VAL A 224 -2.33 -5.18 11.89
CA VAL A 224 -1.21 -4.72 12.73
C VAL A 224 -1.52 -4.69 14.23
N ASP A 225 -2.62 -5.29 14.68
CA ASP A 225 -2.96 -5.33 16.12
C ASP A 225 -2.08 -6.29 16.95
N SER A 226 -1.56 -7.38 16.35
CA SER A 226 -0.80 -8.40 17.08
C SER A 226 0.70 -8.30 16.85
N GLY A 227 1.48 -8.03 17.89
CA GLY A 227 2.95 -8.16 17.88
C GLY A 227 3.42 -9.53 18.42
N GLN A 228 4.72 -9.84 18.24
CA GLN A 228 5.39 -11.06 18.73
C GLN A 228 5.10 -11.41 20.21
N HIS A 229 4.71 -10.43 21.05
CA HIS A 229 4.42 -10.62 22.47
C HIS A 229 3.12 -11.38 22.80
N ASN A 230 2.26 -11.67 21.81
CA ASN A 230 1.03 -12.47 22.02
C ASN A 230 1.16 -13.93 21.57
N ILE A 231 2.35 -14.40 21.18
CA ILE A 231 2.54 -15.80 20.74
C ILE A 231 3.01 -16.67 21.91
N SER A 232 2.14 -16.88 22.89
CA SER A 232 2.17 -18.11 23.68
C SER A 232 1.12 -19.07 23.13
N LYS A 233 1.59 -20.08 22.37
CA LYS A 233 0.84 -21.26 21.88
C LYS A 233 -0.29 -20.98 20.89
N GLY A 234 0.06 -20.87 19.62
CA GLY A 234 -0.90 -21.04 18.52
C GLY A 234 -0.26 -20.66 17.20
N LYS A 235 0.04 -21.68 16.38
CA LYS A 235 0.42 -21.64 14.94
C LYS A 235 0.94 -20.30 14.41
N ARG A 236 2.20 -20.29 13.94
CA ARG A 236 2.71 -19.32 12.97
C ARG A 236 1.63 -19.10 11.90
N PHE A 237 0.94 -17.97 11.95
CA PHE A 237 0.16 -17.48 10.84
C PHE A 237 1.16 -16.88 9.85
N LEU A 238 1.98 -17.74 9.26
CA LEU A 238 2.52 -17.44 7.94
C LEU A 238 1.27 -17.46 7.06
N ASP A 239 0.77 -16.29 6.70
CA ASP A 239 -0.37 -16.15 5.80
C ASP A 239 -0.15 -17.06 4.59
N ILE A 240 -0.91 -18.14 4.49
CA ILE A 240 -0.91 -19.02 3.31
C ILE A 240 -1.31 -18.20 2.06
N GLN A 241 -2.04 -17.10 2.27
CA GLN A 241 -2.40 -16.11 1.26
C GLN A 241 -1.19 -15.35 0.69
N TRP A 242 -0.08 -15.26 1.43
CA TRP A 242 1.14 -14.54 1.07
C TRP A 242 1.92 -15.24 -0.05
N CYS A 243 1.99 -16.58 -0.02
CA CYS A 243 2.72 -17.35 -1.03
C CYS A 243 1.97 -17.38 -2.38
N GLU A 244 0.65 -17.46 -2.37
CA GLU A 244 -0.15 -17.49 -3.60
C GLU A 244 -0.34 -16.10 -4.23
N LYS A 245 -0.55 -15.04 -3.45
CA LYS A 245 -0.91 -13.73 -4.00
C LYS A 245 0.27 -12.79 -4.24
N VAL A 246 1.36 -12.92 -3.46
CA VAL A 246 2.50 -12.00 -3.51
C VAL A 246 3.71 -12.63 -4.22
N LEU A 247 3.97 -13.92 -4.08
CA LEU A 247 5.13 -14.55 -4.74
C LEU A 247 4.81 -15.08 -6.14
N ALA A 248 3.60 -15.62 -6.36
CA ALA A 248 3.26 -16.24 -7.65
C ALA A 248 3.34 -15.30 -8.86
N PRO A 249 2.84 -14.04 -8.83
CA PRO A 249 2.93 -13.16 -9.99
C PRO A 249 4.38 -12.71 -10.30
N PHE A 250 5.22 -12.58 -9.27
CA PHE A 250 6.63 -12.18 -9.40
C PHE A 250 7.50 -13.34 -9.89
N LEU A 251 7.20 -14.58 -9.49
CA LEU A 251 7.85 -15.77 -10.02
C LEU A 251 7.44 -16.05 -11.47
N ILE A 252 6.17 -15.83 -11.83
CA ILE A 252 5.68 -15.99 -13.21
C ILE A 252 6.35 -14.98 -14.15
N SER A 253 6.45 -13.71 -13.73
CA SER A 253 7.12 -12.68 -14.54
C SER A 253 8.63 -12.95 -14.69
N TYR A 254 9.29 -13.49 -13.66
CA TYR A 254 10.67 -14.00 -13.78
C TYR A 254 10.79 -15.22 -14.72
N PHE A 255 9.81 -16.13 -14.71
CA PHE A 255 9.76 -17.28 -15.61
C PHE A 255 9.64 -16.86 -17.08
N PHE A 256 8.78 -15.88 -17.39
CA PHE A 256 8.65 -15.33 -18.74
C PHE A 256 9.88 -14.52 -19.19
N ALA A 257 10.54 -13.80 -18.27
CA ALA A 257 11.79 -13.11 -18.55
C ALA A 257 12.98 -14.08 -18.77
N CYS A 258 12.96 -15.26 -18.15
CA CYS A 258 13.92 -16.33 -18.45
C CYS A 258 13.62 -17.00 -19.81
N LEU A 259 12.35 -17.16 -20.19
CA LEU A 259 11.99 -17.70 -21.50
C LEU A 259 12.38 -16.75 -22.65
N SER A 260 12.30 -15.43 -22.46
CA SER A 260 12.69 -14.46 -23.50
C SER A 260 14.19 -14.41 -23.79
N HIS A 261 15.02 -15.05 -22.96
CA HIS A 261 16.46 -15.23 -23.19
C HIS A 261 16.81 -16.61 -23.78
N PHE A 262 15.85 -17.52 -23.91
CA PHE A 262 16.03 -18.81 -24.59
C PHE A 262 15.51 -18.72 -26.03
N ASN A 263 16.42 -18.39 -26.94
CA ASN A 263 16.18 -18.53 -28.37
C ASN A 263 16.26 -20.02 -28.73
N VAL A 264 15.15 -20.75 -28.63
CA VAL A 264 15.08 -22.15 -29.08
C VAL A 264 14.50 -22.17 -30.49
N SER A 265 15.41 -22.17 -31.47
CA SER A 265 15.14 -22.73 -32.79
C SER A 265 14.94 -24.25 -32.64
N ASP A 266 13.86 -24.73 -33.27
CA ASP A 266 13.56 -26.12 -33.61
C ASP A 266 13.69 -27.20 -32.52
N HIS A 267 12.55 -27.58 -31.94
CA HIS A 267 11.94 -28.91 -32.14
C HIS A 267 10.66 -29.06 -31.31
N GLN A 268 9.61 -29.60 -31.93
CA GLN A 268 8.34 -29.97 -31.28
C GLN A 268 8.56 -30.90 -30.08
N THR A 269 8.09 -30.50 -28.90
CA THR A 269 7.68 -31.44 -27.86
C THR A 269 6.30 -31.05 -27.34
N ASN A 270 5.30 -31.85 -27.73
CA ASN A 270 3.94 -31.80 -27.21
C ASN A 270 3.94 -32.18 -25.72
N LEU A 271 3.56 -31.26 -24.83
CA LEU A 271 3.21 -31.58 -23.45
C LEU A 271 1.69 -31.70 -23.33
N ASN A 272 1.21 -32.94 -23.30
CA ASN A 272 -0.17 -33.27 -22.92
C ASN A 272 -0.27 -33.24 -21.39
N ILE A 273 -1.14 -32.38 -20.84
CA ILE A 273 -1.49 -32.37 -19.42
C ILE A 273 -2.81 -33.11 -19.24
N SER A 274 -2.75 -34.36 -18.76
CA SER A 274 -3.92 -35.04 -18.19
C SER A 274 -4.13 -34.57 -16.76
N LYS A 275 -5.32 -34.04 -16.45
CA LYS A 275 -5.78 -33.84 -15.08
C LYS A 275 -6.02 -35.20 -14.44
N ASP A 276 -5.26 -35.52 -13.40
CA ASP A 276 -5.69 -36.54 -12.45
C ASP A 276 -5.70 -35.96 -11.03
N ASN A 277 -6.89 -35.98 -10.43
CA ASN A 277 -7.14 -35.62 -9.05
C ASN A 277 -6.81 -36.83 -8.20
N THR A 278 -5.78 -36.79 -7.36
CA THR A 278 -5.76 -37.31 -5.98
C THR A 278 -4.35 -37.33 -5.39
N SER A 279 -4.31 -37.12 -4.08
CA SER A 279 -3.24 -37.43 -3.11
C SER A 279 -2.15 -36.39 -2.85
N GLU A 280 -1.92 -36.24 -1.54
CA GLU A 280 -1.01 -35.33 -0.86
C GLU A 280 0.45 -35.53 -1.30
N HIS A 281 1.15 -34.43 -1.58
CA HIS A 281 2.60 -34.46 -1.77
C HIS A 281 3.30 -33.58 -0.74
N ASN A 282 3.89 -34.26 0.25
CA ASN A 282 5.06 -33.82 0.98
C ASN A 282 6.17 -33.47 -0.02
N MET A 283 6.61 -32.22 -0.08
CA MET A 283 7.82 -31.86 -0.80
C MET A 283 9.04 -32.09 0.10
N GLN A 284 9.80 -33.15 -0.21
CA GLN A 284 11.20 -33.28 0.15
C GLN A 284 12.04 -32.50 -0.86
N PHE A 285 12.82 -31.53 -0.39
CA PHE A 285 13.85 -30.88 -1.21
C PHE A 285 15.07 -31.81 -1.29
N LEU A 286 15.35 -32.33 -2.49
CA LEU A 286 16.66 -32.88 -2.81
C LEU A 286 17.59 -31.74 -3.19
N ASN A 287 18.63 -31.59 -2.39
CA ASN A 287 19.75 -30.68 -2.60
C ASN A 287 20.74 -31.37 -3.55
N GLU A 288 20.74 -31.01 -4.83
CA GLU A 288 21.86 -31.35 -5.72
C GLU A 288 22.65 -30.09 -6.02
N GLY A 289 23.82 -30.01 -5.39
CA GLY A 289 24.85 -29.05 -5.76
C GLY A 289 25.53 -29.48 -7.05
N PHE A 290 25.92 -28.51 -7.87
CA PHE A 290 26.90 -28.74 -8.92
C PHE A 290 28.13 -27.87 -8.66
N TYR A 291 29.24 -28.57 -8.41
CA TYR A 291 30.60 -28.07 -8.56
C TYR A 291 30.90 -27.91 -10.06
N TYR A 292 31.29 -26.71 -10.48
CA TYR A 292 32.60 -26.33 -11.04
C TYR A 292 32.53 -24.89 -11.55
#